data_AF-A0A7W9T4T8-F1
#
_entry.id   AF-A0A7W9T4T8-F1
#
_cell.length_a   1.000
_cell.length_b   1.000
_cell.length_c   1.000
_cell.angle_alpha   90.00
_cell.angle_beta   90.00
_cell.angle_gamma   90.00
#
_symmetry.space_group_name_H-M   'P 1'
#
loop_
_entity.id
_entity.type
_entity.pdbx_description
1 polymer ?
#
loop_
_entity_poly.entity_id
_entity_poly.type
_entity_poly.pdbx_seq_one_letter_code
_entity_poly.pdbx_strand_id
1 'polypeptide(L)'
;MTLPNSSDVSITYHPASDILHLNFTATRSSVSFGQAYQQALEAMLAQNVGKLLLDLKHNVSLTEEAELLHPLAAMLPEQLPRPLFIAAVVSEGQYRYQIGSALASYPPTPAQVEFNYFTSHHDATTWLSEN
;
A
#
# COMPACT_ATOMS: atom_id res chain seq x y z
N MET A 1 17.43 1.46 5.64
CA MET A 1 17.46 0.03 6.01
C MET A 1 16.75 -0.73 4.91
N THR A 2 17.34 -1.79 4.34
CA THR A 2 16.74 -2.62 3.29
C THR A 2 16.21 -3.90 3.94
N LEU A 3 14.88 -4.09 3.89
CA LEU A 3 14.16 -5.27 4.41
C LEU A 3 13.95 -6.29 3.26
N PRO A 4 13.52 -7.54 3.53
CA PRO A 4 13.94 -8.75 2.83
C PRO A 4 13.82 -8.65 1.30
N ASN A 5 14.93 -8.94 0.64
CA ASN A 5 15.13 -8.74 -0.79
C ASN A 5 14.87 -10.05 -1.52
N SER A 6 13.62 -10.25 -1.95
CA SER A 6 13.31 -11.21 -3.02
C SER A 6 13.22 -10.42 -4.32
N SER A 7 13.63 -10.95 -5.47
CA SER A 7 13.58 -10.23 -6.75
C SER A 7 12.17 -9.71 -7.13
N ASP A 8 11.16 -10.23 -6.43
CA ASP A 8 9.74 -9.99 -6.63
C ASP A 8 9.14 -8.97 -5.64
N VAL A 9 9.81 -8.66 -4.53
CA VAL A 9 9.34 -7.72 -3.49
C VAL A 9 10.49 -6.97 -2.86
N SER A 10 10.38 -5.64 -2.82
CA SER A 10 11.33 -4.79 -2.10
C SER A 10 10.62 -3.71 -1.28
N ILE A 11 11.09 -3.51 -0.04
CA ILE A 11 10.64 -2.45 0.86
C ILE A 11 11.81 -1.48 1.07
N THR A 12 11.62 -0.23 0.65
CA THR A 12 12.64 0.82 0.74
C THR A 12 12.11 2.02 1.50
N TYR A 13 12.84 2.49 2.51
CA TYR A 13 12.53 3.74 3.19
C TYR A 13 13.28 4.91 2.56
N HIS A 14 12.55 5.97 2.21
CA HIS A 14 13.06 7.20 1.61
C HIS A 14 13.07 8.33 2.67
N PRO A 15 14.21 8.61 3.33
CA PRO A 15 14.25 9.55 4.45
C PRO A 15 14.01 11.01 4.04
N ALA A 16 14.29 11.38 2.79
CA ALA A 16 14.08 12.74 2.29
C ALA A 16 12.60 13.13 2.19
N SER A 17 11.73 12.14 1.98
CA SER A 17 10.28 12.33 1.83
C SER A 17 9.47 11.70 2.97
N ASP A 18 10.14 11.00 3.90
CA ASP A 18 9.53 10.19 4.95
C ASP A 18 8.48 9.19 4.41
N ILE A 19 8.80 8.55 3.27
CA ILE A 19 7.92 7.58 2.60
C ILE A 19 8.54 6.19 2.68
N LEU A 20 7.76 5.21 3.14
CA LEU A 20 8.06 3.81 2.92
C LEU A 20 7.51 3.39 1.56
N HIS A 21 8.32 2.76 0.73
CA HIS A 21 7.95 2.31 -0.60
C HIS A 21 8.00 0.78 -0.66
N LEU A 22 6.85 0.17 -0.89
CA LEU A 22 6.71 -1.24 -1.24
C LEU A 22 6.60 -1.35 -2.75
N ASN A 23 7.64 -1.85 -3.40
CA ASN A 23 7.60 -2.23 -4.81
C ASN A 23 7.35 -3.74 -4.90
N PHE A 24 6.24 -4.10 -5.50
CA PHE A 24 5.79 -5.48 -5.67
C PHE A 24 5.81 -5.81 -7.17
N THR A 25 6.67 -6.73 -7.59
CA THR A 25 6.90 -7.15 -8.98
C THR A 25 6.68 -8.66 -9.21
N ALA A 26 6.14 -9.36 -8.20
CA ALA A 26 5.87 -10.80 -8.21
C ALA A 26 4.87 -11.27 -9.29
N THR A 27 5.38 -11.66 -10.46
CA THR A 27 4.55 -12.15 -11.59
C THR A 27 4.06 -13.60 -11.42
N ARG A 28 4.60 -14.35 -10.45
CA ARG A 28 4.24 -15.75 -10.14
C ARG A 28 3.93 -15.87 -8.66
N SER A 29 2.97 -16.72 -8.32
CA SER A 29 2.34 -16.93 -7.00
C SER A 29 3.27 -17.35 -5.84
N SER A 30 4.59 -17.24 -5.96
CA SER A 30 5.54 -17.59 -4.90
C SER A 30 5.55 -16.59 -3.74
N VAL A 31 5.09 -15.36 -3.96
CA VAL A 31 5.00 -14.33 -2.90
C VAL A 31 3.58 -13.78 -2.84
N SER A 32 2.96 -13.86 -1.66
CA SER A 32 1.63 -13.27 -1.41
C SER A 32 1.77 -11.76 -1.24
N PHE A 33 0.93 -11.01 -1.96
CA PHE A 33 0.82 -9.56 -1.78
C PHE A 33 0.43 -9.21 -0.34
N GLY A 34 -0.54 -9.92 0.24
CA GLY A 34 -0.99 -9.70 1.62
C GLY A 34 0.15 -9.79 2.64
N GLN A 35 1.07 -10.76 2.48
CA GLN A 35 2.26 -10.88 3.34
C GLN A 35 3.25 -9.72 3.15
N ALA A 36 3.52 -9.33 1.89
CA ALA A 36 4.41 -8.21 1.58
C ALA A 36 3.85 -6.89 2.12
N TYR A 37 2.53 -6.71 2.00
CA TYR A 37 1.83 -5.55 2.51
C TYR A 37 1.81 -5.51 4.04
N GLN A 38 1.56 -6.64 4.71
CA GLN A 38 1.70 -6.77 6.16
C GLN A 38 3.11 -6.35 6.62
N GLN A 39 4.16 -6.85 5.98
CA GLN A 39 5.54 -6.48 6.34
C GLN A 39 5.81 -4.98 6.17
N ALA A 40 5.23 -4.35 5.14
CA ALA A 40 5.31 -2.90 4.96
C ALA A 40 4.61 -2.15 6.10
N LEU A 41 3.43 -2.59 6.53
CA LEU A 41 2.71 -1.99 7.67
C LEU A 41 3.48 -2.15 8.99
N GLU A 42 4.05 -3.33 9.26
CA GLU A 42 4.92 -3.55 10.43
C GLU A 42 6.13 -2.61 10.40
N ALA A 43 6.75 -2.45 9.23
CA ALA A 43 7.88 -1.56 9.05
C ALA A 43 7.51 -0.08 9.22
N MET A 44 6.31 0.34 8.80
CA MET A 44 5.78 1.69 9.07
C MET A 44 5.64 1.92 10.57
N LEU A 45 4.99 1.00 11.28
CA LEU A 45 4.74 1.12 12.72
C LEU A 45 6.06 1.10 13.51
N ALA A 46 6.96 0.18 13.19
CA ALA A 46 8.26 0.06 13.85
C ALA A 46 9.16 1.28 13.64
N GLN A 47 9.07 1.94 12.48
CA GLN A 47 9.86 3.12 12.15
C GLN A 47 9.10 4.44 12.38
N ASN A 48 7.85 4.39 12.86
CA ASN A 48 6.97 5.55 13.05
C ASN A 48 6.77 6.38 11.76
N VAL A 49 6.71 5.71 10.61
CA VAL A 49 6.49 6.31 9.29
C VAL A 49 5.00 6.33 9.00
N GLY A 50 4.46 7.50 8.63
CA GLY A 50 3.03 7.69 8.36
C GLY A 50 2.63 7.45 6.90
N LYS A 51 3.60 7.29 6.00
CA LYS A 51 3.36 7.35 4.55
C LYS A 51 3.84 6.08 3.86
N LEU A 52 2.97 5.47 3.07
CA LEU A 52 3.25 4.26 2.32
C LEU A 52 2.90 4.43 0.85
N LEU A 53 3.88 4.19 -0.01
CA LEU A 53 3.70 4.06 -1.44
C LEU A 53 3.71 2.57 -1.80
N LEU A 54 2.65 2.09 -2.44
CA LEU A 54 2.54 0.74 -2.99
C LEU A 54 2.68 0.82 -4.51
N ASP A 55 3.76 0.30 -5.09
CA ASP A 55 3.90 0.17 -6.54
C ASP A 55 3.48 -1.23 -6.98
N LEU A 56 2.32 -1.30 -7.64
CA LEU A 56 1.63 -2.53 -8.06
C LEU A 56 1.51 -2.63 -9.59
N LYS A 57 2.13 -1.71 -10.35
CA LYS A 57 1.90 -1.56 -11.80
C LYS A 57 2.14 -2.83 -12.61
N HIS A 58 3.03 -3.70 -12.14
CA HIS A 58 3.50 -4.87 -12.88
C HIS A 58 2.78 -6.18 -12.54
N ASN A 59 1.84 -6.17 -11.59
CA ASN A 59 1.20 -7.40 -11.11
C ASN A 59 -0.26 -7.57 -11.51
N VAL A 60 -0.57 -8.84 -11.82
CA VAL A 60 -1.75 -9.34 -12.51
C VAL A 60 -2.81 -9.76 -11.48
N SER A 61 -4.04 -9.31 -11.70
CA SER A 61 -5.26 -9.60 -10.95
C SER A 61 -5.17 -9.35 -9.44
N LEU A 62 -5.38 -8.09 -9.04
CA LEU A 62 -5.92 -7.73 -7.72
C LEU A 62 -7.37 -8.25 -7.62
N THR A 63 -7.57 -9.56 -7.77
CA THR A 63 -8.90 -10.17 -7.83
C THR A 63 -9.65 -10.02 -6.51
N GLU A 64 -8.95 -9.61 -5.44
CA GLU A 64 -9.51 -9.45 -4.12
C GLU A 64 -9.05 -8.12 -3.50
N GLU A 65 -9.90 -7.10 -3.56
CA GLU A 65 -9.81 -5.89 -2.70
C GLU A 65 -9.74 -6.26 -1.22
N ALA A 66 -10.32 -7.40 -0.85
CA ALA A 66 -10.19 -7.99 0.47
C ALA A 66 -8.73 -8.21 0.88
N GLU A 67 -7.82 -8.55 -0.03
CA GLU A 67 -6.40 -8.74 0.28
C GLU A 67 -5.67 -7.42 0.59
N LEU A 68 -6.11 -6.29 0.04
CA LEU A 68 -5.57 -4.96 0.34
C LEU A 68 -6.07 -4.44 1.70
N LEU A 69 -7.31 -4.74 2.08
CA LEU A 69 -7.96 -4.13 3.24
C LEU A 69 -7.94 -5.01 4.48
N HIS A 70 -7.87 -6.33 4.33
CA HIS A 70 -7.80 -7.26 5.48
C HIS A 70 -6.60 -6.99 6.38
N PRO A 71 -5.37 -6.79 5.85
CA PRO A 71 -4.22 -6.51 6.70
C PRO A 71 -4.37 -5.18 7.43
N LEU A 72 -4.95 -4.15 6.81
CA LEU A 72 -5.23 -2.88 7.46
C LEU A 72 -6.17 -3.04 8.65
N ALA A 73 -7.28 -3.75 8.47
CA ALA A 73 -8.27 -3.95 9.53
C ALA A 73 -7.76 -4.85 10.67
N ALA A 74 -6.89 -5.81 10.37
CA ALA A 74 -6.39 -6.77 11.35
C ALA A 74 -5.16 -6.29 12.14
N MET A 75 -4.33 -5.43 11.54
CA MET A 75 -3.03 -5.06 12.10
C MET A 75 -2.98 -3.69 12.75
N LEU A 76 -3.84 -2.77 12.31
CA LEU A 76 -3.78 -1.43 12.85
C LEU A 76 -4.33 -1.42 14.28
N PRO A 77 -3.58 -0.87 15.25
CA PRO A 77 -4.08 -0.69 16.60
C PRO A 77 -5.35 0.17 16.58
N GLU A 78 -6.24 -0.01 17.56
CA GLU A 78 -7.48 0.77 17.68
C GLU A 78 -7.23 2.30 17.73
N GLN A 79 -6.04 2.69 18.16
CA GLN A 79 -5.57 4.08 18.11
C GLN A 79 -4.18 4.13 17.49
N LEU A 80 -4.04 4.83 16.37
CA LEU A 80 -2.74 5.13 15.80
C LEU A 80 -2.19 6.42 16.43
N PRO A 81 -0.87 6.49 16.66
CA PRO A 81 -0.25 7.70 17.18
C PRO A 81 -0.27 8.87 16.17
N ARG A 82 -0.58 8.59 14.90
CA ARG A 82 -0.67 9.56 13.81
C ARG A 82 -1.57 9.03 12.68
N PRO A 83 -2.07 9.91 11.81
CA PRO A 83 -2.69 9.50 10.55
C PRO A 83 -1.71 8.70 9.68
N LEU A 84 -2.25 7.73 8.94
CA LEU A 84 -1.54 6.96 7.92
C LEU A 84 -2.09 7.30 6.54
N PHE A 85 -1.18 7.57 5.61
CA PHE A 85 -1.48 7.86 4.21
C PHE A 85 -0.89 6.76 3.34
N ILE A 86 -1.74 6.11 2.56
CA ILE A 86 -1.37 4.98 1.72
C ILE A 86 -1.76 5.28 0.28
N ALA A 87 -0.79 5.34 -0.61
CA ALA A 87 -0.99 5.55 -2.04
C ALA A 87 -0.66 4.27 -2.80
N ALA A 88 -1.63 3.74 -3.54
CA ALA A 88 -1.46 2.57 -4.38
C ALA A 88 -1.37 2.95 -5.85
N VAL A 89 -0.21 2.70 -6.47
CA VAL A 89 0.03 2.91 -7.88
C VAL A 89 -0.28 1.64 -8.65
N VAL A 90 -1.35 1.67 -9.43
CA VAL A 90 -1.91 0.53 -10.17
C VAL A 90 -1.91 0.80 -11.68
N SER A 91 -2.16 -0.24 -12.48
CA SER A 91 -2.39 -0.06 -13.92
C SER A 91 -3.75 0.61 -14.18
N GLU A 92 -3.93 1.26 -15.33
CA GLU A 92 -5.19 1.93 -15.68
C GLU A 92 -6.40 0.96 -15.70
N GLY A 93 -6.19 -0.27 -16.16
CA GLY A 93 -7.22 -1.32 -16.13
C GLY A 93 -7.64 -1.67 -14.71
N GLN A 94 -6.69 -1.78 -13.78
CA GLN A 94 -6.97 -2.01 -12.36
C GLN A 94 -7.66 -0.80 -11.73
N TYR A 95 -7.19 0.42 -12.00
CA TYR A 95 -7.79 1.64 -11.50
C TYR A 95 -9.27 1.75 -11.89
N ARG A 96 -9.61 1.44 -13.15
CA ARG A 96 -11.00 1.42 -13.63
C ARG A 96 -11.84 0.33 -12.96
N TYR A 97 -11.25 -0.84 -12.69
CA TYR A 97 -11.91 -1.90 -11.93
C TYR A 97 -12.19 -1.45 -10.49
N GLN A 98 -11.19 -0.89 -9.81
CA GLN A 98 -11.29 -0.41 -8.43
C GLN A 98 -12.31 0.71 -8.29
N ILE A 99 -12.35 1.71 -9.18
CA ILE A 99 -13.41 2.73 -9.13
C ILE A 99 -14.79 2.11 -9.38
N GLY A 100 -14.86 1.09 -10.25
CA GLY A 100 -16.10 0.36 -10.52
C GLY A 100 -16.58 -0.50 -9.35
N SER A 101 -15.66 -1.09 -8.58
CA SER A 101 -15.95 -1.99 -7.45
C SER A 101 -16.00 -1.25 -6.10
N ALA A 102 -15.33 -0.12 -5.95
CA ALA A 102 -15.34 0.78 -4.79
C ALA A 102 -16.74 1.27 -4.39
N LEU A 103 -17.69 1.24 -5.34
CA LEU A 103 -19.11 1.49 -5.08
C LEU A 103 -19.77 0.37 -4.24
N ALA A 104 -19.09 -0.77 -4.05
CA ALA A 104 -19.48 -1.89 -3.21
C ALA A 104 -18.61 -1.94 -1.93
N SER A 105 -18.96 -1.07 -0.98
CA SER A 105 -18.77 -1.27 0.46
C SER A 105 -17.38 -1.71 0.95
N TYR A 106 -16.49 -0.73 1.12
CA TYR A 106 -15.31 -0.90 1.97
C TYR A 106 -15.75 -1.16 3.43
N PRO A 107 -15.14 -2.12 4.17
CA PRO A 107 -15.19 -2.08 5.62
C PRO A 107 -14.62 -0.73 6.09
N PRO A 108 -15.09 -0.17 7.21
CA PRO A 108 -14.58 1.12 7.68
C PRO A 108 -13.09 1.00 7.93
N THR A 109 -12.28 1.68 7.12
CA THR A 109 -10.89 1.96 7.49
C THR A 109 -10.93 2.73 8.81
N PRO A 110 -9.98 2.48 9.74
CA PRO A 110 -9.87 3.31 10.92
C PRO A 110 -9.83 4.79 10.50
N ALA A 111 -10.52 5.68 11.22
CA ALA A 111 -10.70 7.08 10.81
C ALA A 111 -9.38 7.86 10.59
N GLN A 112 -8.25 7.26 10.97
CA GLN A 112 -6.90 7.79 10.87
C GLN A 112 -6.13 7.20 9.68
N VAL A 113 -6.78 6.47 8.76
CA VAL A 113 -6.15 5.90 7.56
C VAL A 113 -6.82 6.45 6.31
N GLU A 114 -6.02 7.11 5.48
CA GLU A 114 -6.42 7.54 4.15
C GLU A 114 -5.73 6.66 3.10
N PHE A 115 -6.52 6.02 2.25
CA PHE A 115 -6.03 5.14 1.19
C PHE A 115 -6.52 5.67 -0.16
N ASN A 116 -5.61 5.90 -1.10
CA ASN A 116 -5.94 6.36 -2.45
C ASN A 116 -5.25 5.55 -3.53
N TYR A 117 -5.93 5.40 -4.68
CA TYR A 117 -5.39 4.75 -5.87
C TYR A 117 -4.92 5.79 -6.89
N PHE A 118 -3.82 5.48 -7.58
CA PHE A 118 -3.22 6.33 -8.61
C PHE A 118 -2.78 5.47 -9.79
N THR A 119 -2.75 6.05 -10.99
CA THR A 119 -2.13 5.43 -12.17
C THR A 119 -0.70 5.94 -12.41
N SER A 120 -0.35 7.06 -11.77
CA SER A 120 0.93 7.75 -11.88
C SER A 120 1.69 7.71 -10.56
N HIS A 121 2.97 7.32 -10.63
CA HIS A 121 3.86 7.40 -9.47
C HIS A 121 4.11 8.85 -9.05
N HIS A 122 4.14 9.78 -10.01
CA HIS A 122 4.31 11.19 -9.73
C HIS A 122 3.17 11.72 -8.86
N ASP A 123 1.92 11.47 -9.27
CA ASP A 123 0.73 11.97 -8.57
C ASP A 123 0.61 11.36 -7.16
N ALA A 124 0.88 10.05 -7.04
CA ALA A 124 0.91 9.36 -5.76
C ALA A 124 1.94 9.96 -4.80
N THR A 125 3.15 10.24 -5.30
CA THR A 125 4.23 10.82 -4.48
C THR A 125 3.92 12.26 -4.09
N THR A 126 3.35 13.04 -5.01
CA THR A 126 2.89 14.42 -4.73
C THR A 126 1.83 14.41 -3.64
N TRP A 127 0.80 13.58 -3.77
CA TRP A 127 -0.25 13.46 -2.75
C TRP A 127 0.32 13.04 -1.39
N LEU A 128 1.21 12.04 -1.35
CA LEU A 128 1.89 11.65 -0.10
C LEU A 128 2.78 12.75 0.48
N SER A 129 3.28 13.68 -0.34
CA SER A 129 4.14 14.77 0.13
C SER A 129 3.31 15.93 0.71
N GLU A 130 2.09 16.11 0.23
CA GLU A 130 1.16 17.17 0.67
C GLU A 130 0.41 16.83 1.96
N ASN A 131 0.32 15.54 2.29
CA ASN A 131 -0.29 15.01 3.53
C ASN A 131 0.79 14.58 4.53
#